data_AF-W2RUP3-F1
#
_entry.id   AF-W2RUP3-F1
#
_cell.length_a   1.000
_cell.length_b   1.000
_cell.length_c   1.000
_cell.angle_alpha   90.00
_cell.angle_beta   90.00
_cell.angle_gamma   90.00
#
_symmetry.space_group_name_H-M   'P 1'
#
loop_
_entity.id
_entity.type
_entity.pdbx_description
1 polymer ?
#
loop_
_entity_poly.entity_id
_entity_poly.type
_entity_poly.pdbx_seq_one_letter_code
_entity_poly.pdbx_strand_id
1 'polypeptide(L)'
;MSLVVSLPPRVVWTIAYRSRVGSRREFSSKVDRNETMHRSTDQDSGVFRRNYVFLSTVFAGAFAFEMAFDTGTDLVWNSINKGRQWRDIKHRYMTQEEDEE
;
A
#
# COMPACT_ATOMS: atom_id res chain seq x y z
N MET A 1 66.47 -3.42 34.01
CA MET A 1 66.06 -3.53 32.59
C MET A 1 64.63 -4.03 32.54
N SER A 2 63.67 -3.13 32.39
CA SER A 2 62.25 -3.49 32.35
C SER A 2 61.87 -3.91 30.92
N LEU A 3 61.66 -5.20 30.70
CA LEU A 3 61.10 -5.72 29.45
C LEU A 3 59.61 -5.39 29.42
N VAL A 4 59.24 -4.31 28.73
CA VAL A 4 57.85 -4.05 28.33
C VAL A 4 57.53 -5.01 27.20
N VAL A 5 56.93 -6.16 27.53
CA VAL A 5 56.37 -7.09 26.54
C VAL A 5 55.12 -6.44 25.95
N SER A 6 55.30 -5.75 24.83
CA SER A 6 54.21 -5.17 24.04
C SER A 6 53.42 -6.30 23.36
N LEU A 7 52.33 -6.74 23.99
CA LEU A 7 51.41 -7.71 23.41
C LEU A 7 50.75 -7.10 22.15
N PRO A 8 50.62 -7.85 21.04
CA PRO A 8 50.00 -7.35 19.82
C PRO A 8 48.54 -6.93 20.08
N PRO A 9 48.02 -5.88 19.41
CA PRO A 9 46.67 -5.34 19.65
C PRO A 9 45.56 -6.38 19.53
N ARG A 10 45.77 -7.38 18.66
CA ARG A 10 44.85 -8.51 18.46
C ARG A 10 44.78 -9.41 19.70
N VAL A 11 45.89 -9.61 20.40
CA VAL A 11 45.95 -10.44 21.62
C VAL A 11 45.31 -9.70 22.80
N VAL A 12 45.55 -8.39 22.92
CA VAL A 12 44.86 -7.53 23.89
C VAL A 12 43.35 -7.56 23.65
N TRP A 13 42.90 -7.45 22.39
CA TRP A 13 41.49 -7.58 22.04
C TRP A 13 40.93 -8.95 22.39
N THR A 14 41.67 -10.04 22.15
CA THR A 14 41.16 -11.40 22.43
C THR A 14 41.02 -11.67 23.93
N ILE A 15 41.96 -11.17 24.74
CA ILE A 15 41.92 -11.28 26.21
C ILE A 15 40.85 -10.36 26.81
N ALA A 16 40.76 -9.12 26.34
CA ALA A 16 39.74 -8.15 26.76
C ALA A 16 38.32 -8.59 26.34
N TYR A 17 38.16 -9.17 25.15
CA TYR A 17 36.89 -9.69 24.66
C TYR A 17 36.46 -10.94 25.43
N ARG A 18 37.38 -11.85 25.73
CA ARG A 18 37.10 -13.08 26.49
C ARG A 18 36.72 -12.81 27.95
N SER A 19 37.22 -11.74 28.56
CA SER A 19 36.83 -11.35 29.92
C SER A 19 35.45 -10.66 29.97
N ARG A 20 34.99 -10.03 28.88
CA ARG A 20 33.68 -9.37 28.81
C ARG A 20 32.51 -10.33 28.54
N VAL A 21 32.77 -11.53 28.04
CA VAL A 21 31.74 -12.56 27.77
C VAL A 21 31.69 -13.57 28.92
N GLY A 22 31.61 -13.05 30.14
CA GLY A 22 31.61 -13.83 31.37
C GLY A 22 30.48 -13.43 32.32
N SER A 23 29.28 -13.16 31.81
CA SER A 23 28.07 -13.06 32.64
C SER A 23 26.82 -13.12 31.78
N ARG A 24 26.53 -14.30 31.23
CA ARG A 24 25.30 -14.51 30.43
C ARG A 24 24.76 -15.93 30.57
N ARG A 25 24.76 -16.48 31.78
CA ARG A 25 24.15 -17.79 32.06
C ARG A 25 23.50 -17.90 33.44
N GLU A 26 23.00 -16.81 34.03
CA GLU A 26 22.15 -16.91 35.25
C GLU A 26 21.07 -15.81 35.29
N PHE A 27 20.38 -15.60 34.18
CA PHE A 27 19.09 -14.91 34.19
C PHE A 27 18.08 -15.70 33.36
N SER A 28 18.08 -17.01 33.60
CA SER A 28 17.09 -17.93 33.06
C SER A 28 16.42 -18.57 34.27
N SER A 29 15.22 -18.08 34.62
CA SER A 29 14.12 -18.95 35.10
C SER A 29 12.91 -18.22 35.67
N LYS A 30 12.91 -16.89 35.89
CA LYS A 30 11.79 -16.24 36.62
C LYS A 30 11.26 -14.91 36.07
N VAL A 31 11.39 -14.66 34.78
CA VAL A 31 10.78 -13.54 34.01
C VAL A 31 10.79 -14.06 32.56
N ASP A 32 9.74 -14.46 31.84
CA ASP A 32 8.28 -14.38 31.98
C ASP A 32 7.68 -15.66 31.36
N ARG A 33 6.79 -16.37 32.07
CA ARG A 33 6.00 -17.52 31.52
C ARG A 33 4.53 -17.16 31.29
N ASN A 34 4.21 -15.87 31.34
CA ASN A 34 2.91 -15.28 31.11
C ASN A 34 2.96 -14.22 29.98
N GLU A 35 4.03 -14.19 29.18
CA GLU A 35 4.01 -13.53 27.88
C GLU A 35 3.12 -14.34 26.93
N THR A 36 1.81 -14.25 27.14
CA THR A 36 0.87 -14.27 26.03
C THR A 36 1.22 -13.06 25.17
N MET A 37 2.26 -13.21 24.36
CA MET A 37 2.46 -12.37 23.20
C MET A 37 1.32 -12.74 22.24
N HIS A 38 0.11 -12.27 22.58
CA HIS A 38 -0.87 -11.87 21.60
C HIS A 38 -0.12 -10.84 20.78
N ARG A 39 0.60 -11.34 19.77
CA ARG A 39 1.05 -10.58 18.63
C ARG A 39 -0.26 -10.13 18.01
N SER A 40 -0.85 -9.07 18.56
CA SER A 40 -1.61 -8.12 17.80
C SER A 40 -0.62 -7.62 16.77
N THR A 41 -0.40 -8.42 15.72
CA THR A 41 0.00 -7.90 14.44
C THR A 41 -1.02 -6.83 14.22
N ASP A 42 -0.61 -5.59 14.49
CA ASP A 42 -1.39 -4.39 14.21
C ASP A 42 -1.86 -4.59 12.78
N GLN A 43 -3.14 -4.95 12.66
CA GLN A 43 -3.70 -5.42 11.42
C GLN A 43 -4.01 -4.16 10.66
N ASP A 44 -2.95 -3.56 10.15
CA ASP A 44 -2.98 -2.35 9.37
C ASP A 44 -3.80 -2.59 8.11
N SER A 45 -5.09 -2.34 8.23
CA SER A 45 -6.14 -2.58 7.26
C SER A 45 -6.30 -1.41 6.27
N GLY A 46 -5.27 -0.57 6.14
CA GLY A 46 -5.27 0.58 5.24
C GLY A 46 -4.74 0.25 3.84
N VAL A 47 -5.42 0.72 2.80
CA VAL A 47 -4.99 0.56 1.39
C VAL A 47 -3.69 1.31 1.07
N PHE A 48 -3.27 2.23 1.94
CA PHE A 48 -2.13 3.13 1.71
C PHE A 48 -0.78 2.63 2.28
N ARG A 49 -0.77 1.61 3.16
CA ARG A 49 0.47 1.18 3.84
C ARG A 49 1.26 0.12 3.05
N ARG A 50 0.60 -0.61 2.16
CA ARG A 50 1.23 -1.66 1.33
C ARG A 50 1.30 -1.17 -0.12
N ASN A 51 2.51 -0.96 -0.63
CA ASN A 51 2.75 -0.44 -1.99
C ASN A 51 1.96 -1.18 -3.08
N TYR A 52 1.92 -2.51 -3.01
CA TYR A 52 1.16 -3.32 -3.98
C TYR A 52 -0.37 -3.13 -3.86
N VAL A 53 -0.89 -3.00 -2.63
CA VAL A 53 -2.33 -2.78 -2.39
C VAL A 53 -2.74 -1.39 -2.87
N PHE A 54 -1.89 -0.39 -2.69
CA PHE A 54 -2.12 0.95 -3.22
C PHE A 54 -2.22 0.93 -4.74
N LEU A 55 -1.26 0.31 -5.42
CA LEU A 55 -1.25 0.21 -6.89
C LEU A 55 -2.48 -0.54 -7.42
N SER A 56 -2.84 -1.68 -6.82
CA SER A 56 -4.03 -2.43 -7.25
C SER A 56 -5.33 -1.67 -7.00
N THR A 57 -5.42 -0.92 -5.89
CA THR A 57 -6.56 -0.06 -5.58
C THR A 57 -6.69 1.08 -6.58
N VAL A 58 -5.59 1.70 -6.99
CA VAL A 58 -5.61 2.77 -8.00
C VAL A 58 -6.07 2.23 -9.35
N PHE A 59 -5.55 1.07 -9.81
CA PHE A 59 -6.00 0.50 -11.08
C PHE A 59 -7.46 0.04 -11.06
N ALA A 60 -7.88 -0.65 -10.01
CA ALA A 60 -9.27 -1.05 -9.85
C ALA A 60 -10.20 0.17 -9.75
N GLY A 61 -9.77 1.19 -9.01
CA GLY A 61 -10.49 2.46 -8.88
C GLY A 61 -10.58 3.21 -10.20
N ALA A 62 -9.51 3.25 -10.99
CA ALA A 62 -9.49 3.89 -12.31
C ALA A 62 -10.49 3.23 -13.27
N PHE A 63 -10.50 1.89 -13.34
CA PHE A 63 -11.44 1.16 -14.19
C PHE A 63 -12.90 1.37 -13.77
N ALA A 64 -13.17 1.29 -12.46
CA ALA A 64 -14.51 1.56 -11.93
C ALA A 64 -14.94 3.02 -12.17
N PHE A 65 -14.00 3.96 -12.02
CA PHE A 65 -14.23 5.38 -12.26
C PHE A 65 -14.50 5.67 -13.73
N GLU A 66 -13.73 5.12 -14.66
CA GLU A 66 -13.94 5.26 -16.11
C GLU A 66 -15.38 4.89 -16.49
N MET A 67 -15.81 3.68 -16.11
CA MET A 67 -17.17 3.19 -16.44
C MET A 67 -18.28 4.08 -15.85
N ALA A 68 -18.10 4.52 -14.60
CA ALA A 68 -19.07 5.38 -13.92
C ALA A 68 -19.06 6.81 -14.48
N PHE A 69 -17.89 7.34 -14.83
CA PHE A 69 -17.70 8.70 -15.30
C PHE A 69 -18.24 8.88 -16.72
N ASP A 70 -17.97 7.94 -17.62
CA ASP A 70 -18.52 7.98 -18.99
C ASP A 70 -20.04 8.00 -18.95
N THR A 71 -20.64 7.03 -18.26
CA THR A 71 -22.11 6.94 -18.15
C THR A 71 -22.68 8.15 -17.41
N GLY A 72 -22.04 8.59 -16.33
CA GLY A 72 -22.49 9.71 -15.52
C GLY A 72 -22.46 11.04 -16.26
N THR A 73 -21.37 11.32 -16.98
CA THR A 73 -21.21 12.56 -17.74
C THR A 73 -22.16 12.61 -18.92
N ASP A 74 -22.36 11.50 -19.64
CA ASP A 74 -23.37 11.40 -20.70
C ASP A 74 -24.77 11.69 -20.17
N LEU A 75 -25.15 11.14 -19.02
CA LEU A 75 -26.47 11.40 -18.43
C LEU A 75 -26.64 12.87 -18.05
N VAL A 76 -25.62 13.47 -17.43
CA VAL A 76 -25.63 14.90 -17.07
C VAL A 76 -25.78 15.75 -18.33
N TRP A 77 -24.95 15.50 -19.34
CA TRP A 77 -24.98 16.22 -20.61
C TRP A 77 -26.32 16.08 -21.33
N ASN A 78 -26.84 14.84 -21.38
CA ASN A 78 -28.11 14.55 -22.01
C ASN A 78 -29.27 15.25 -21.29
N SER A 79 -29.18 15.39 -19.96
CA SER A 79 -30.19 16.10 -19.17
C SER A 79 -30.21 17.60 -19.43
N ILE A 80 -29.04 18.21 -19.58
CA ILE A 80 -28.87 19.64 -19.81
C ILE A 80 -29.28 20.02 -21.23
N ASN A 81 -29.00 19.15 -22.20
CA ASN A 81 -29.23 19.42 -23.63
C ASN A 81 -30.47 18.70 -24.19
N LYS A 82 -31.45 18.35 -23.35
CA LYS A 82 -32.69 17.70 -23.81
C LYS A 82 -33.37 18.54 -24.90
N GLY A 83 -33.79 17.89 -25.98
CA GLY A 83 -34.50 18.54 -27.08
C GLY A 83 -33.63 19.32 -28.07
N ARG A 84 -32.32 19.44 -27.82
CA ARG A 84 -31.34 20.01 -28.76
C ARG A 84 -30.40 18.98 -29.38
N GLN A 85 -30.48 17.74 -28.91
CA GLN A 85 -29.65 16.66 -29.43
C GLN A 85 -30.20 16.15 -30.76
N TRP A 86 -29.31 15.83 -31.70
CA TRP A 86 -29.69 15.18 -32.96
C TRP A 86 -30.54 13.93 -32.71
N ARG A 87 -30.21 13.14 -31.69
CA ARG A 87 -30.95 11.92 -31.33
C ARG A 87 -32.43 12.19 -30.99
N ASP A 88 -32.74 13.36 -30.45
CA ASP A 88 -34.10 13.79 -30.14
C ASP A 88 -34.81 14.37 -31.37
N ILE A 89 -34.09 14.98 -32.32
CA ILE A 89 -34.68 15.70 -33.46
C ILE A 89 -34.73 14.85 -34.74
N LYS A 90 -33.88 13.83 -34.87
CA LYS A 90 -33.73 13.00 -36.08
C LYS A 90 -35.03 12.42 -36.63
N HIS A 91 -35.99 12.11 -35.74
CA HIS A 91 -37.28 11.53 -36.12
C HIS A 91 -38.11 12.48 -37.00
N ARG A 92 -37.89 13.80 -36.88
CA ARG A 92 -38.56 14.80 -37.72
C ARG A 92 -38.06 14.82 -39.15
N TYR A 93 -36.81 14.42 -39.38
CA TYR A 93 -36.18 14.45 -40.69
C TYR A 93 -36.29 13.10 -41.41
N MET A 94 -36.16 11.98 -40.70
CA MET A 94 -36.33 10.65 -41.29
C MET A 94 -37.75 10.42 -41.84
N THR A 95 -38.79 10.95 -41.18
CA THR A 95 -40.17 10.86 -41.70
C THR A 95 -40.42 11.79 -42.89
N GLN A 96 -39.74 12.93 -42.97
CA GLN A 96 -39.84 13.81 -44.15
C GLN A 96 -39.22 13.17 -45.39
N GLU A 97 -38.13 12.42 -45.24
CA GLU A 97 -37.53 11.67 -46.35
C GLU A 97 -38.44 10.53 -46.84
N GLU A 98 -39.19 9.86 -45.95
CA GLU A 98 -40.18 8.83 -46.34
C GLU A 98 -41.46 9.41 -46.97
N ASP A 99 -41.87 10.62 -46.59
CA ASP A 99 -43.07 11.29 -47.14
C ASP A 99 -42.80 12.00 -48.49
N GLU A 100 -41.52 12.21 -48.85
CA GLU A 100 -41.09 12.84 -50.12
C GLU A 100 -40.73 11.83 -51.23
N GLU A 101 -40.68 10.53 -50.93
CA GLU A 101 -40.47 9.41 -51.88
C GLU A 101 -41.79 8.82 -52.40
#